data_AF-A0A543AUS0-F1
#
_entry.id   AF-A0A543AUS0-F1
#
_cell.length_a   1.000
_cell.length_b   1.000
_cell.length_c   1.000
_cell.angle_alpha   90.00
_cell.angle_beta   90.00
_cell.angle_gamma   90.00
#
_symmetry.space_group_name_H-M   'P 1'
#
loop_
_entity.id
_entity.type
_entity.pdbx_description
1 polymer ?
#
loop_
_entity_poly.entity_id
_entity_poly.type
_entity_poly.pdbx_seq_one_letter_code
_entity_poly.pdbx_strand_id
1 'polypeptide(L)'
;MEINLDEVRAVGEEHYPALAAAYTNAAAEIAGVKPEIPAFGPSVLKSAMDRYFEALGNALLPSAANLKVCGEALVQVVDQLESADEEVSYEFDRVVTLDPDLPTNLT
;
A
#
# COMPACT_ATOMS: atom_id res chain seq x y z
N MET A 1 22.02 6.54 -4.83
CA MET A 1 20.62 6.96 -4.71
C MET A 1 20.19 6.51 -3.33
N GLU A 2 20.05 7.44 -2.39
CA GLU A 2 19.56 7.14 -1.04
C GLU A 2 18.02 7.10 -1.10
N ILE A 3 17.43 6.09 -0.48
CA ILE A 3 15.99 5.96 -0.36
C ILE A 3 15.61 6.68 0.94
N ASN A 4 14.72 7.68 0.85
CA ASN A 4 14.19 8.36 2.03
C ASN A 4 13.12 7.47 2.69
N LEU A 5 13.45 6.88 3.84
CA LEU A 5 12.57 5.94 4.53
C LEU A 5 11.28 6.60 5.05
N ASP A 6 11.33 7.88 5.43
CA ASP A 6 10.14 8.65 5.84
C ASP A 6 9.15 8.80 4.67
N GLU A 7 9.66 9.06 3.46
CA GLU A 7 8.82 9.15 2.26
C GLU A 7 8.20 7.79 1.90
N VAL A 8 8.96 6.69 2.05
CA VAL A 8 8.45 5.34 1.81
C VAL A 8 7.38 4.97 2.85
N ARG A 9 7.58 5.33 4.11
CA ARG A 9 6.61 5.13 5.20
C ARG A 9 5.33 5.92 4.91
N ALA A 10 5.44 7.20 4.54
CA ALA A 10 4.29 8.02 4.14
C ALA A 10 3.51 7.42 2.96
N VAL A 11 4.20 6.89 1.96
CA VAL A 11 3.56 6.18 0.84
C VAL A 11 2.79 4.95 1.34
N GLY A 12 3.38 4.16 2.24
CA GLY A 12 2.77 2.96 2.82
C GLY A 12 1.58 3.24 3.74
N GLU A 13 1.66 4.26 4.58
CA GLU A 13 0.66 4.59 5.61
C GLU A 13 -0.47 5.50 5.11
N GLU A 14 -0.19 6.38 4.14
CA GLU A 14 -1.15 7.38 3.68
C GLU A 14 -1.64 7.09 2.25
N HIS A 15 -0.73 7.00 1.28
CA HIS A 15 -1.11 7.00 -0.13
C HIS A 15 -1.78 5.69 -0.59
N TYR A 16 -1.19 4.53 -0.25
CA TYR A 16 -1.77 3.24 -0.59
C TYR A 16 -3.14 3.00 0.08
N PRO A 17 -3.30 3.27 1.39
CA PRO A 17 -4.60 3.18 2.05
C PRO A 17 -5.65 4.17 1.50
N ALA A 18 -5.26 5.41 1.20
CA ALA A 18 -6.15 6.39 0.59
C ALA A 18 -6.64 5.94 -0.80
N LEU A 19 -5.75 5.40 -1.63
CA LEU A 19 -6.10 4.88 -2.95
C LEU A 19 -7.00 3.64 -2.84
N ALA A 20 -6.73 2.74 -1.89
CA ALA A 20 -7.59 1.59 -1.61
C ALA A 20 -9.00 2.03 -1.18
N ALA A 21 -9.10 3.07 -0.35
CA ALA A 21 -10.39 3.64 0.06
C ALA A 21 -11.14 4.23 -1.15
N ALA A 22 -10.45 4.96 -2.04
CA ALA A 22 -11.05 5.49 -3.26
C ALA A 22 -11.61 4.38 -4.16
N TYR A 23 -10.90 3.26 -4.32
CA TYR A 23 -11.36 2.12 -5.12
C TYR A 23 -12.57 1.42 -4.47
N THR A 24 -12.57 1.32 -3.15
CA THR A 24 -13.70 0.78 -2.38
C THR A 24 -14.94 1.65 -2.54
N ASN A 25 -14.78 2.97 -2.45
CA ASN A 25 -15.87 3.94 -2.64
C ASN A 25 -16.41 3.90 -4.08
N ALA A 26 -15.55 3.86 -5.08
CA ALA A 26 -15.96 3.72 -6.48
C ALA A 26 -16.76 2.42 -6.72
N ALA A 27 -16.34 1.30 -6.10
CA ALA A 27 -17.10 0.05 -6.18
C ALA A 27 -18.48 0.17 -5.52
N ALA A 28 -18.59 0.87 -4.39
CA ALA A 28 -19.85 1.12 -3.70
C ALA A 28 -20.78 2.05 -4.51
N GLU A 29 -20.25 3.11 -5.12
CA GLU A 29 -21.00 4.00 -6.01
C GLU A 29 -21.55 3.23 -7.21
N ILE A 30 -20.73 2.40 -7.85
CA ILE A 30 -21.17 1.53 -8.96
C ILE A 30 -22.29 0.58 -8.53
N ALA A 31 -22.16 -0.03 -7.35
CA ALA A 31 -23.20 -0.90 -6.79
C ALA A 31 -24.50 -0.12 -6.48
N GLY A 32 -24.38 1.14 -6.06
CA GLY A 32 -25.50 2.05 -5.79
C GLY A 32 -26.20 2.59 -7.05
N VAL A 33 -25.48 2.76 -8.17
CA VAL A 33 -26.05 3.22 -9.46
C VAL A 33 -26.72 2.08 -10.24
N LYS A 34 -26.26 0.84 -10.10
CA LYS A 34 -26.87 -0.35 -10.72
C LYS A 34 -28.39 -0.47 -10.49
N PRO A 35 -28.96 -0.24 -9.30
CA PRO A 35 -30.41 -0.28 -9.07
C PRO A 35 -31.18 0.92 -9.65
N GLU A 36 -30.52 2.04 -9.99
CA GLU A 36 -31.19 3.26 -10.48
C GLU A 36 -31.42 3.27 -11.99
N ILE A 37 -30.76 2.38 -12.74
CA ILE A 37 -30.98 2.27 -14.18
C ILE A 37 -32.40 1.71 -14.40
N PRO A 38 -33.34 2.51 -14.92
CA PRO A 38 -34.71 2.08 -15.07
C PRO A 38 -34.78 0.85 -15.98
N ALA A 39 -35.61 -0.12 -15.63
CA ALA A 39 -35.83 -1.33 -16.43
C ALA A 39 -36.38 -1.05 -17.85
N PHE A 40 -36.66 0.21 -18.16
CA PHE A 40 -37.15 0.68 -19.45
C PHE A 40 -35.99 0.91 -20.42
N GLY A 41 -35.54 -0.19 -21.01
CA GLY A 41 -34.61 -0.23 -22.14
C GLY A 41 -34.65 -1.61 -22.78
N PRO A 42 -34.06 -1.79 -23.98
CA PRO A 42 -33.91 -3.12 -24.57
C PRO A 42 -33.25 -4.07 -23.56
N SER A 43 -33.82 -5.26 -23.32
CA SER A 43 -33.33 -6.21 -22.30
C SER A 43 -31.86 -6.59 -22.45
N VAL A 44 -31.34 -6.51 -23.69
CA VAL A 44 -29.94 -6.73 -24.05
C VAL A 44 -29.03 -5.63 -23.48
N LEU A 45 -29.46 -4.36 -23.52
CA LEU A 45 -28.68 -3.24 -23.01
C LEU A 45 -28.56 -3.32 -21.48
N LYS A 46 -29.67 -3.61 -20.78
CA LYS A 46 -29.66 -3.80 -19.33
C LYS A 46 -28.73 -4.95 -18.92
N SER A 47 -28.83 -6.10 -19.60
CA SER A 47 -27.95 -7.25 -19.33
C SER A 47 -26.47 -6.93 -19.56
N ALA A 48 -26.15 -6.15 -20.60
CA ALA A 48 -24.78 -5.72 -20.89
C ALA A 48 -24.24 -4.78 -19.80
N MET A 49 -25.05 -3.82 -19.34
CA MET A 49 -24.68 -2.91 -18.26
C MET A 49 -24.52 -3.65 -16.92
N ASP A 50 -25.44 -4.56 -16.59
CA ASP A 50 -25.38 -5.38 -15.37
C ASP A 50 -24.06 -6.18 -15.30
N ARG A 51 -23.64 -6.78 -16.42
CA ARG A 51 -22.35 -7.49 -16.54
C ARG A 51 -21.15 -6.56 -16.45
N TYR A 52 -21.24 -5.37 -17.05
CA TYR A 52 -20.15 -4.39 -17.01
C TYR A 52 -19.90 -3.89 -15.58
N PHE A 53 -20.96 -3.55 -14.84
CA PHE A 53 -20.85 -3.14 -13.43
C PHE A 53 -20.36 -4.26 -12.52
N GLU A 54 -20.81 -5.50 -12.77
CA GLU A 54 -20.30 -6.67 -12.05
C GLU A 54 -18.80 -6.88 -12.31
N ALA A 55 -18.35 -6.78 -13.56
CA ALA A 55 -16.94 -6.88 -13.91
C ALA A 55 -16.10 -5.77 -13.25
N LEU A 56 -16.61 -4.54 -13.21
CA LEU A 56 -15.94 -3.42 -12.53
C LEU A 56 -15.84 -3.64 -11.02
N GLY A 57 -16.93 -4.04 -10.36
CA GLY A 57 -16.91 -4.34 -8.92
C GLY A 57 -15.93 -5.46 -8.58
N ASN A 58 -15.92 -6.52 -9.41
CA ASN A 58 -15.00 -7.65 -9.26
C ASN A 58 -13.53 -7.29 -9.53
N ALA A 59 -13.24 -6.19 -10.20
CA ALA A 59 -11.87 -5.68 -10.39
C ALA A 59 -11.46 -4.71 -9.28
N LEU A 60 -12.34 -3.77 -8.92
CA LEU A 60 -12.03 -2.69 -7.97
C LEU A 60 -11.80 -3.19 -6.55
N LEU A 61 -12.61 -4.13 -6.05
CA LEU A 61 -12.48 -4.62 -4.67
C LEU A 61 -11.17 -5.40 -4.45
N PRO A 62 -10.78 -6.36 -5.31
CA PRO A 62 -9.48 -7.01 -5.19
C PRO A 62 -8.31 -6.04 -5.38
N SER A 63 -8.41 -5.07 -6.29
CA SER A 63 -7.38 -4.03 -6.43
C SER A 63 -7.24 -3.19 -5.16
N ALA A 64 -8.34 -2.80 -4.52
CA ALA A 64 -8.30 -2.10 -3.23
C ALA A 64 -7.62 -2.94 -2.14
N ALA A 65 -7.92 -4.24 -2.07
CA ALA A 65 -7.27 -5.15 -1.12
C ALA A 65 -5.75 -5.26 -1.38
N ASN A 66 -5.34 -5.42 -2.64
CA ASN A 66 -3.93 -5.48 -3.01
C ASN A 66 -3.19 -4.18 -2.65
N LEU A 67 -3.81 -3.02 -2.87
CA LEU A 67 -3.22 -1.73 -2.49
C LEU A 67 -2.96 -1.63 -0.99
N LYS A 68 -3.88 -2.12 -0.14
CA LYS A 68 -3.65 -2.17 1.31
C LYS A 68 -2.46 -3.06 1.66
N VAL A 69 -2.39 -4.25 1.07
CA VAL A 69 -1.26 -5.19 1.29
C VAL A 69 0.06 -4.56 0.84
N CYS A 70 0.09 -3.83 -0.28
CA CYS A 70 1.29 -3.11 -0.71
C CYS A 70 1.70 -2.03 0.29
N GLY A 71 0.73 -1.26 0.81
CA GLY A 71 1.00 -0.26 1.85
C GLY A 71 1.60 -0.88 3.11
N GLU A 72 0.97 -1.93 3.64
CA GLU A 72 1.44 -2.69 4.81
C GLU A 72 2.84 -3.27 4.59
N ALA A 73 3.12 -3.83 3.41
CA ALA A 73 4.42 -4.39 3.08
C ALA A 73 5.52 -3.32 3.03
N LEU A 74 5.21 -2.12 2.52
CA LEU A 74 6.18 -1.01 2.50
C LEU A 74 6.53 -0.56 3.92
N VAL A 75 5.53 -0.43 4.80
CA VAL A 75 5.77 -0.08 6.21
C VAL A 75 6.64 -1.15 6.89
N GLN A 76 6.34 -2.43 6.69
CA GLN A 76 7.15 -3.53 7.24
C GLN A 76 8.61 -3.50 6.75
N VAL A 77 8.84 -3.15 5.48
CA VAL A 77 10.20 -3.02 4.96
C VAL A 77 10.93 -1.85 5.62
N VAL A 78 10.25 -0.72 5.83
CA VAL A 78 10.84 0.43 6.55
C VAL A 78 11.18 0.04 8.00
N ASP A 79 10.25 -0.58 8.72
CA ASP A 79 10.48 -1.03 10.10
C ASP A 79 11.67 -2.00 10.21
N GLN A 80 11.82 -2.91 9.24
CA GLN A 80 12.95 -3.84 9.18
C GLN A 80 14.29 -3.13 8.93
N LEU A 81 14.31 -2.10 8.09
CA LEU A 81 15.51 -1.34 7.80
C LEU A 81 15.95 -0.49 8.99
N GLU A 82 15.00 0.17 9.66
CA GLU A 82 15.27 0.94 10.88
C GLU A 82 15.78 0.03 12.01
N SER A 83 15.13 -1.12 12.22
CA SER A 83 15.60 -2.10 13.22
C SER A 83 17.00 -2.65 12.90
N ALA A 84 17.32 -2.85 11.62
CA ALA A 84 18.65 -3.30 11.22
C ALA A 84 19.71 -2.21 11.44
N ASP A 85 19.37 -0.94 11.20
CA ASP A 85 20.26 0.20 11.45
C ASP A 85 20.56 0.35 12.96
N GLU A 86 19.53 0.21 13.81
CA GLU A 86 19.70 0.18 15.26
C GLU A 86 20.59 -0.98 15.74
N GLU A 87 20.41 -2.19 15.18
CA GLU A 87 21.22 -3.36 15.52
C GLU A 87 22.69 -3.17 15.12
N VAL A 88 22.94 -2.62 13.92
CA VAL A 88 24.30 -2.31 13.44
C VAL A 88 24.94 -1.25 14.33
N SER A 89 24.23 -0.18 14.70
CA SER A 89 24.73 0.85 15.60
C SER A 89 25.09 0.28 16.97
N TYR A 90 24.23 -0.57 17.54
CA TYR A 90 24.47 -1.22 18.83
C TYR A 90 25.69 -2.15 18.81
N GLU A 91 25.82 -3.00 17.78
CA GLU A 91 26.98 -3.89 17.63
C GLU A 91 28.27 -3.10 17.42
N PHE A 92 28.23 -1.99 16.67
CA PHE A 92 29.38 -1.11 16.50
C PHE A 92 29.83 -0.49 17.83
N ASP A 93 28.91 0.09 18.60
CA ASP A 93 29.20 0.67 19.91
C ASP A 93 29.76 -0.38 20.87
N ARG A 94 29.24 -1.62 20.83
CA ARG A 94 29.74 -2.74 21.64
C ARG A 94 31.17 -3.12 21.26
N VAL A 95 31.49 -3.21 19.97
CA VAL A 95 32.85 -3.54 19.50
C VAL A 95 33.84 -2.43 19.86
N VAL A 96 33.48 -1.16 19.64
CA VAL A 96 34.31 0.00 19.99
C VAL A 96 34.56 0.10 21.50
N THR A 97 33.58 -0.23 22.34
CA THR A 97 33.77 -0.24 23.80
C THR A 97 34.56 -1.43 24.33
N LEU A 98 34.64 -2.54 23.59
CA LEU A 98 35.36 -3.75 24.01
C LEU A 98 36.81 -3.83 23.48
N ASP A 99 37.18 -3.07 22.45
CA ASP A 99 38.54 -3.00 21.93
C ASP A 99 38.99 -1.55 21.65
N PRO A 100 39.61 -0.86 22.63
CA PRO A 100 39.98 0.55 22.52
C PRO A 100 41.13 0.83 21.52
N ASP A 101 41.75 -0.20 20.95
CA ASP A 101 42.86 -0.09 20.00
C ASP A 101 42.42 -0.15 18.52
N LEU A 102 41.11 -0.27 18.23
CA LEU A 102 40.59 -0.22 16.86
C LEU A 102 40.80 1.18 16.23
N PRO A 103 41.44 1.29 15.05
CA PRO A 103 41.74 2.58 14.45
C PRO A 103 40.45 3.29 14.00
N THR A 104 40.17 4.43 14.63
CA THR A 104 39.12 5.41 14.29
C THR A 104 39.47 6.21 13.03
N ASN A 105 39.84 5.53 11.95
CA ASN A 105 40.18 6.18 10.68
C ASN A 105 39.27 5.71 9.55
N LEU A 106 38.24 6.49 9.27
CA LEU A 106 37.59 6.57 7.97
C LEU A 106 37.34 8.06 7.64
N THR A 107 38.38 8.73 7.15
CA THR A 107 38.24 9.91 6.27
C THR A 107 37.90 9.48 4.85
#